data_AF-A0A3A8HXP8-F1
#
_entry.id   AF-A0A3A8HXP8-F1
#
_cell.length_a   1.000
_cell.length_b   1.000
_cell.length_c   1.000
_cell.angle_alpha   90.00
_cell.angle_beta   90.00
_cell.angle_gamma   90.00
#
_symmetry.space_group_name_H-M   'P 1'
#
loop_
_entity.id
_entity.type
_entity.pdbx_description
1 polymer ?
#
loop_
_entity_poly.entity_id
_entity_poly.type
_entity_poly.pdbx_seq_one_letter_code
_entity_poly.pdbx_strand_id
1 'polypeptide(L)'
;MSDTLSAPTALVAGTTGTLTITASDPDGDPLTYTWMQVAPGTQGTWVGGTTGESAQWYSPVVGTETAFTFHVSVTDGVNPPVVRTVTLPVSVPRYGADVQSLWSSGQCTTCHGKAGNLSLAPIGSHASLVNVTARACGSLQRVMPGDPDNSALVRKMEGTACGDRMPTGTPEYFDQHPGLNILVRSWILAGAAND
;
A
#
# COMPACT_ATOMS: atom_id res chain seq x y z
N MET A 1 -7.59 31.62 13.71
CA MET A 1 -7.27 30.57 12.73
C MET A 1 -8.57 29.99 12.17
N SER A 2 -8.78 30.09 10.85
CA SER A 2 -9.76 29.25 10.14
C SER A 2 -9.00 28.15 9.45
N ASP A 3 -9.48 26.91 9.54
CA ASP A 3 -8.78 25.78 8.96
C ASP A 3 -9.71 24.71 8.41
N THR A 4 -9.26 24.02 7.36
CA THR A 4 -10.03 22.99 6.66
C THR A 4 -9.13 21.81 6.36
N LEU A 5 -9.42 20.69 7.00
CA LEU A 5 -8.74 19.40 6.79
C LEU A 5 -9.49 18.61 5.71
N SER A 6 -8.75 18.11 4.73
CA SER A 6 -9.26 17.27 3.64
C SER A 6 -8.41 16.00 3.48
N ALA A 7 -9.08 14.90 3.16
CA ALA A 7 -8.50 13.58 2.96
C ALA A 7 -9.30 12.82 1.88
N PRO A 8 -8.75 11.76 1.28
CA PRO A 8 -9.54 10.83 0.49
C PRO A 8 -10.70 10.25 1.32
N THR A 9 -11.81 9.92 0.68
CA THR A 9 -12.94 9.28 1.36
C THR A 9 -12.63 7.83 1.75
N ALA A 10 -11.76 7.16 1.00
CA ALA A 10 -11.22 5.84 1.28
C ALA A 10 -9.91 5.62 0.51
N LEU A 11 -9.11 4.65 0.95
CA LEU A 11 -7.97 4.11 0.19
C LEU A 11 -8.05 2.59 0.08
N VAL A 12 -7.32 2.05 -0.89
CA VAL A 12 -7.01 0.62 -0.96
C VAL A 12 -5.63 0.39 -0.32
N ALA A 13 -5.45 -0.72 0.39
CA ALA A 13 -4.19 -1.00 1.06
C ALA A 13 -2.98 -0.89 0.12
N GLY A 14 -1.94 -0.18 0.55
CA GLY A 14 -0.73 0.08 -0.24
C GLY A 14 -0.84 1.21 -1.28
N THR A 15 -2.02 1.77 -1.52
CA THR A 15 -2.16 3.00 -2.34
C THR A 15 -1.82 4.23 -1.51
N THR A 16 -1.15 5.21 -2.13
CA THR A 16 -0.79 6.47 -1.49
C THR A 16 -1.93 7.48 -1.60
N GLY A 17 -2.40 7.98 -0.46
CA GLY A 17 -3.33 9.11 -0.37
C GLY A 17 -2.62 10.40 0.05
N THR A 18 -3.24 11.53 -0.27
CA THR A 18 -2.78 12.86 0.14
C THR A 18 -3.75 13.45 1.16
N LEU A 19 -3.24 13.79 2.34
CA LEU A 19 -3.94 14.56 3.37
C LEU A 19 -3.53 16.02 3.22
N THR A 20 -4.48 16.95 3.30
CA THR A 20 -4.20 18.39 3.17
C THR A 20 -4.91 19.20 4.24
N ILE A 21 -4.27 20.25 4.73
CA ILE A 21 -4.90 21.24 5.59
C ILE A 21 -4.67 22.64 5.01
N THR A 22 -5.72 23.44 4.96
CA THR A 22 -5.61 24.89 4.76
C THR A 22 -5.71 25.56 6.11
N ALA A 23 -4.83 26.51 6.39
CA ALA A 23 -4.83 27.29 7.63
C ALA A 23 -4.43 28.74 7.35
N SER A 24 -4.92 29.67 8.17
CA SER A 24 -4.54 31.08 8.10
C SER A 24 -4.32 31.67 9.49
N ASP A 25 -3.33 32.55 9.56
CA ASP A 25 -3.03 33.37 10.73
C ASP A 25 -3.44 34.83 10.49
N PRO A 26 -4.22 35.48 11.39
CA PRO A 26 -4.66 36.86 11.21
C PRO A 26 -3.54 37.91 11.28
N ASP A 27 -2.50 37.62 12.04
CA ASP A 27 -1.36 38.52 12.28
C ASP A 27 -0.27 38.35 11.21
N GLY A 28 -0.40 37.29 10.38
CA GLY A 28 0.48 36.99 9.28
C GLY A 28 1.71 36.18 9.68
N ASP A 29 1.66 35.56 10.86
CA ASP A 29 2.77 34.74 11.35
C ASP A 29 2.93 33.44 10.51
N PRO A 30 4.18 32.99 10.25
CA PRO A 30 4.42 31.74 9.55
C PRO A 30 3.87 30.54 10.32
N LEU A 31 3.11 29.68 9.63
CA LEU A 31 2.54 28.48 10.22
C LEU A 31 3.45 27.26 10.05
N THR A 32 3.57 26.48 11.12
CA THR A 32 4.25 25.18 11.14
C THR A 32 3.24 24.05 11.30
N TYR A 33 3.45 22.95 10.57
CA TYR A 33 2.54 21.82 10.51
C TYR A 33 3.24 20.51 10.89
N THR A 34 2.57 19.66 11.67
CA THR A 34 3.06 18.32 12.00
C THR A 34 1.93 17.31 11.88
N TRP A 35 2.12 16.31 11.02
CA TRP A 35 1.21 15.20 10.78
C TRP A 35 1.61 13.97 11.59
N MET A 36 0.63 13.22 12.09
CA MET A 36 0.86 11.98 12.83
C MET A 36 -0.31 11.01 12.65
N GLN A 37 -0.02 9.71 12.51
CA GLN A 37 -1.04 8.67 12.66
C GLN A 37 -1.18 8.33 14.15
N VAL A 38 -2.40 8.39 14.67
CA VAL A 38 -2.68 8.15 16.10
C VAL A 38 -3.35 6.80 16.35
N ALA A 39 -4.05 6.25 15.35
CA ALA A 39 -4.66 4.93 15.44
C ALA A 39 -4.77 4.27 14.05
N PRO A 40 -4.77 2.93 13.96
CA PRO A 40 -4.37 1.98 15.01
C PRO A 40 -2.88 2.11 15.34
N GLY A 41 -2.41 1.35 16.34
CA GLY A 41 -0.99 1.35 16.74
C GLY A 41 -0.04 0.88 15.62
N THR A 42 -0.52 0.01 14.73
CA THR A 42 0.23 -0.39 13.52
C THR A 42 0.34 0.80 12.57
N GLN A 43 1.56 1.33 12.43
CA GLN A 43 1.84 2.50 11.62
C GLN A 43 1.85 2.17 10.13
N GLY A 44 1.27 3.03 9.31
CA GLY A 44 1.58 3.09 7.88
C GLY A 44 2.84 3.92 7.61
N THR A 45 3.03 4.28 6.35
CA THR A 45 4.25 4.95 5.91
C THR A 45 3.95 6.31 5.33
N TRP A 46 4.65 7.33 5.83
CA TRP A 46 4.67 8.67 5.25
C TRP A 46 5.66 8.76 4.08
N VAL A 47 5.25 9.40 3.00
CA VAL A 47 6.08 9.60 1.80
C VAL A 47 6.66 11.01 1.85
N GLY A 48 7.99 11.10 1.82
CA GLY A 48 8.74 12.37 1.87
C GLY A 48 8.85 12.98 3.27
N GLY A 49 7.75 13.07 4.03
CA GLY A 49 7.77 13.61 5.39
C GLY A 49 6.39 13.84 5.99
N THR A 50 6.37 14.45 7.18
CA THR A 50 5.17 14.70 8.01
C THR A 50 4.97 16.19 8.31
N THR A 51 5.51 17.07 7.48
CA THR A 51 5.49 18.53 7.68
C THR A 51 4.98 19.24 6.45
N GLY A 52 4.37 20.40 6.65
CA GLY A 52 3.75 21.22 5.60
C GLY A 52 2.23 21.06 5.52
N GLU A 53 1.63 21.84 4.62
CA GLU A 53 0.16 21.89 4.40
C GLU A 53 -0.40 20.59 3.81
N SER A 54 0.47 19.71 3.31
CA SER A 54 0.08 18.40 2.81
C SER A 54 1.05 17.33 3.28
N ALA A 55 0.54 16.11 3.43
CA ALA A 55 1.35 14.93 3.70
C ALA A 55 0.79 13.74 2.92
N GLN A 56 1.69 12.88 2.45
CA GLN A 56 1.36 11.69 1.68
C GLN A 56 1.58 10.45 2.53
N TRP A 57 0.65 9.51 2.47
CA TRP A 57 0.66 8.32 3.31
C TRP A 57 0.08 7.11 2.57
N TYR A 58 0.65 5.93 2.83
CA TYR A 58 0.04 4.65 2.46
C TYR A 58 -0.01 3.70 3.65
N SER A 59 -0.96 2.77 3.62
CA SER A 59 -1.25 1.86 4.74
C SER A 59 -0.15 0.83 5.00
N PRO A 60 -0.10 0.24 6.20
CA PRO A 60 0.57 -1.05 6.40
C PRO A 60 -0.23 -2.17 5.72
N VAL A 61 0.27 -3.41 5.83
CA VAL A 61 -0.47 -4.61 5.41
C VAL A 61 -1.73 -4.76 6.27
N VAL A 62 -2.88 -4.92 5.63
CA VAL A 62 -4.17 -5.15 6.30
C VAL A 62 -4.91 -6.33 5.67
N GLY A 63 -5.46 -7.21 6.51
CA GLY A 63 -6.25 -8.38 6.07
C GLY A 63 -7.77 -8.16 6.08
N THR A 64 -8.21 -7.04 6.66
CA THR A 64 -9.61 -6.61 6.73
C THR A 64 -9.66 -5.09 6.59
N GLU A 65 -10.84 -4.56 6.23
CA GLU A 65 -11.04 -3.11 6.24
C GLU A 65 -10.68 -2.51 7.60
N THR A 66 -9.85 -1.47 7.58
CA THR A 66 -9.28 -0.86 8.79
C THR A 66 -9.33 0.66 8.66
N ALA A 67 -9.86 1.34 9.66
CA ALA A 67 -9.86 2.79 9.72
C ALA A 67 -8.58 3.32 10.39
N PHE A 68 -7.92 4.29 9.74
CA PHE A 68 -6.73 4.96 10.24
C PHE A 68 -7.06 6.39 10.64
N THR A 69 -6.66 6.79 11.84
CA THR A 69 -6.91 8.14 12.37
C THR A 69 -5.61 8.94 12.36
N PHE A 70 -5.68 10.16 11.86
CA PHE A 70 -4.56 11.08 11.74
C PHE A 70 -4.84 12.38 12.46
N HIS A 71 -3.80 12.95 13.06
CA HIS A 71 -3.77 14.32 13.54
C HIS A 71 -2.88 15.18 12.66
N VAL A 72 -3.30 16.43 12.48
CA VAL A 72 -2.41 17.51 12.07
C VAL A 72 -2.44 18.60 13.14
N SER A 73 -1.26 18.95 13.63
CA SER A 73 -1.04 20.06 14.56
C SER A 73 -0.51 21.26 13.78
N VAL A 74 -1.16 22.41 13.91
CA VAL A 74 -0.75 23.67 13.27
C VAL A 74 -0.46 24.72 14.35
N THR A 75 0.68 25.39 14.25
CA THR A 75 1.12 26.38 15.25
C THR A 75 1.79 27.57 14.58
N ASP A 76 1.54 28.76 15.13
CA ASP A 76 2.22 30.03 14.84
C ASP A 76 3.47 30.24 15.74
N GLY A 77 3.72 29.34 16.69
CA GLY A 77 4.79 29.46 17.69
C GLY A 77 4.49 30.40 18.85
N VAL A 78 3.32 31.06 18.86
CA VAL A 78 2.90 32.03 19.88
C VAL A 78 1.78 31.43 20.74
N ASN A 79 0.77 30.87 20.09
CA ASN A 79 -0.41 30.31 20.72
C ASN A 79 -0.32 28.78 20.81
N PRO A 80 -1.13 28.15 21.70
CA PRO A 80 -1.26 26.70 21.70
C PRO A 80 -1.63 26.17 20.30
N PRO A 81 -1.01 25.06 19.85
CA PRO A 81 -1.28 24.52 18.53
C PRO A 81 -2.75 24.11 18.36
N VAL A 82 -3.30 24.35 17.18
CA VAL A 82 -4.62 23.83 16.79
C VAL A 82 -4.43 22.45 16.18
N VAL A 83 -5.15 21.47 16.74
CA VAL A 83 -5.13 20.09 16.26
C VAL A 83 -6.43 19.79 15.50
N ARG A 84 -6.30 19.13 14.35
CA ARG A 84 -7.40 18.53 13.62
C ARG A 84 -7.21 17.04 13.44
N THR A 85 -8.34 16.35 13.38
CA THR A 85 -8.40 14.90 13.30
C THR A 85 -9.17 14.48 12.05
N VAL A 86 -8.67 13.49 11.32
CA VAL A 86 -9.39 12.85 10.22
C VAL A 86 -9.26 11.34 10.32
N THR A 87 -10.32 10.63 9.92
CA THR A 87 -10.33 9.17 9.82
C THR A 87 -10.43 8.77 8.36
N LEU A 88 -9.57 7.83 7.95
CA LEU A 88 -9.46 7.32 6.60
C LEU A 88 -9.70 5.80 6.60
N PRO A 89 -10.81 5.31 6.05
CA PRO A 89 -11.01 3.88 5.86
C PRO A 89 -10.08 3.34 4.78
N VAL A 90 -9.43 2.22 5.06
CA VAL A 90 -8.58 1.48 4.12
C VAL A 90 -9.17 0.10 3.88
N SER A 91 -9.57 -0.18 2.64
CA SER A 91 -10.10 -1.47 2.24
C SER A 91 -9.00 -2.45 1.85
N VAL A 92 -9.31 -3.74 1.93
CA VAL A 92 -8.45 -4.77 1.34
C VAL A 92 -8.48 -4.68 -0.19
N PRO A 93 -7.36 -4.97 -0.88
CA PRO A 93 -7.35 -4.93 -2.35
C PRO A 93 -8.15 -6.07 -2.95
N ARG A 94 -8.81 -5.77 -4.06
CA ARG A 94 -9.58 -6.71 -4.88
C ARG A 94 -8.74 -7.21 -6.04
N TYR A 95 -8.94 -8.46 -6.44
CA TYR A 95 -8.08 -9.07 -7.44
C TYR A 95 -8.19 -8.40 -8.80
N GLY A 96 -9.39 -8.32 -9.36
CA GLY A 96 -9.64 -7.76 -10.69
C GLY A 96 -9.38 -6.25 -10.75
N ALA A 97 -9.78 -5.52 -9.72
CA ALA A 97 -9.65 -4.07 -9.69
C ALA A 97 -8.22 -3.59 -9.38
N ASP A 98 -7.54 -4.22 -8.42
CA ASP A 98 -6.31 -3.67 -7.82
C ASP A 98 -5.07 -4.54 -8.12
N VAL A 99 -5.19 -5.87 -8.05
CA VAL A 99 -4.03 -6.77 -8.19
C VAL A 99 -3.72 -7.09 -9.65
N GLN A 100 -4.74 -7.28 -10.49
CA GLN A 100 -4.55 -7.72 -11.88
C GLN A 100 -3.78 -6.70 -12.74
N SER A 101 -3.98 -5.41 -12.48
CA SER A 101 -3.30 -4.33 -13.21
C SER A 101 -1.80 -4.28 -12.91
N LEU A 102 -1.39 -4.73 -11.71
CA LEU A 102 0.00 -4.79 -11.29
C LEU A 102 0.86 -5.67 -12.21
N TRP A 103 0.30 -6.75 -12.74
CA TRP A 103 1.06 -7.68 -13.59
C TRP A 103 1.53 -7.04 -14.89
N SER A 104 0.79 -6.06 -15.39
CA SER A 104 1.20 -5.28 -16.56
C SER A 104 2.10 -4.11 -16.17
N SER A 105 1.81 -3.39 -15.07
CA SER A 105 2.63 -2.24 -14.64
C SER A 105 4.03 -2.66 -14.19
N GLY A 106 4.16 -3.81 -13.51
CA GLY A 106 5.43 -4.44 -13.14
C GLY A 106 6.06 -5.26 -14.27
N GLN A 107 5.51 -5.17 -15.50
CA GLN A 107 5.97 -5.89 -16.69
C GLN A 107 6.06 -7.42 -16.53
N CYS A 108 5.36 -7.98 -15.54
CA CYS A 108 5.36 -9.40 -15.24
C CYS A 108 4.80 -10.21 -16.42
N THR A 109 3.81 -9.67 -17.12
CA THR A 109 3.21 -10.32 -18.31
C THR A 109 4.15 -10.46 -19.50
N THR A 110 5.26 -9.72 -19.55
CA THR A 110 6.26 -9.85 -20.63
C THR A 110 6.90 -11.25 -20.62
N CYS A 111 7.20 -11.78 -19.42
CA CYS A 111 7.78 -13.12 -19.27
C CYS A 111 6.72 -14.16 -18.82
N HIS A 112 5.69 -13.74 -18.07
CA HIS A 112 4.63 -14.60 -17.53
C HIS A 112 3.29 -14.40 -18.23
N GLY A 113 3.28 -14.09 -19.52
CA GLY A 113 2.05 -13.84 -20.30
C GLY A 113 1.35 -15.12 -20.73
N LYS A 114 2.07 -16.08 -21.32
CA LYS A 114 1.49 -17.33 -21.90
C LYS A 114 2.43 -18.55 -21.91
N ALA A 115 3.57 -18.51 -21.20
CA ALA A 115 4.58 -19.57 -21.23
C ALA A 115 4.90 -20.12 -19.82
N GLY A 116 5.31 -21.39 -19.73
CA GLY A 116 5.93 -21.94 -18.51
C GLY A 116 4.99 -22.26 -17.33
N ASN A 117 3.79 -22.79 -17.57
CA ASN A 117 2.80 -23.19 -16.55
C ASN A 117 2.35 -22.06 -15.59
N LEU A 118 2.67 -20.79 -15.86
CA LEU A 118 2.21 -19.61 -15.14
C LEU A 118 1.77 -18.57 -16.17
N SER A 119 0.51 -18.14 -16.09
CA SER A 119 0.04 -16.96 -16.81
C SER A 119 -0.44 -15.92 -15.81
N LEU A 120 -0.05 -14.67 -16.02
CA LEU A 120 -0.53 -13.48 -15.32
C LEU A 120 -1.38 -12.60 -16.25
N ALA A 121 -1.76 -13.12 -17.42
CA ALA A 121 -2.67 -12.44 -18.33
C ALA A 121 -4.05 -12.24 -17.68
N PRO A 122 -4.84 -11.24 -18.13
CA PRO A 122 -6.12 -10.90 -17.49
C PRO A 122 -7.10 -12.07 -17.28
N ILE A 123 -7.03 -13.11 -18.12
CA ILE A 123 -7.88 -14.28 -18.02
C ILE A 123 -7.10 -15.42 -17.36
N GLY A 124 -7.57 -15.88 -16.20
CA GLY A 124 -7.06 -17.10 -15.54
C GLY A 124 -5.78 -16.92 -14.71
N SER A 125 -5.30 -15.69 -14.56
CA SER A 125 -4.16 -15.33 -13.69
C SER A 125 -4.39 -15.68 -12.23
N HIS A 126 -5.58 -15.41 -11.69
CA HIS A 126 -5.95 -15.77 -10.31
C HIS A 126 -5.77 -17.26 -10.08
N ALA A 127 -6.41 -18.09 -10.91
CA ALA A 127 -6.33 -19.54 -10.86
C ALA A 127 -4.91 -20.07 -11.13
N SER A 128 -4.07 -19.31 -11.83
CA SER A 128 -2.66 -19.65 -12.04
C SER A 128 -1.80 -19.35 -10.81
N LEU A 129 -2.27 -18.54 -9.88
CA LEU A 129 -1.54 -18.11 -8.68
C LEU A 129 -2.02 -18.84 -7.42
N VAL A 130 -3.31 -18.78 -7.15
CA VAL A 130 -3.85 -19.12 -5.84
C VAL A 130 -3.95 -20.63 -5.66
N ASN A 131 -3.41 -21.13 -4.55
CA ASN A 131 -3.33 -22.57 -4.23
C ASN A 131 -2.56 -23.42 -5.24
N VAL A 132 -1.78 -22.82 -6.15
CA VAL A 132 -0.96 -23.54 -7.12
C VAL A 132 0.45 -23.74 -6.59
N THR A 133 0.97 -24.97 -6.62
CA THR A 133 2.36 -25.26 -6.21
C THR A 133 3.38 -24.47 -7.03
N ALA A 134 4.24 -23.72 -6.34
CA ALA A 134 5.40 -23.06 -6.93
C ALA A 134 6.56 -24.05 -7.02
N ARG A 135 6.61 -24.84 -8.09
CA ARG A 135 7.64 -25.90 -8.27
C ARG A 135 9.08 -25.41 -8.13
N ALA A 136 9.36 -24.17 -8.52
CA ALA A 136 10.68 -23.53 -8.37
C ALA A 136 11.02 -23.13 -6.91
N CYS A 137 10.07 -23.29 -5.99
CA CYS A 137 10.14 -22.88 -4.59
C CYS A 137 9.89 -24.05 -3.62
N GLY A 138 10.13 -25.28 -4.06
CA GLY A 138 9.86 -26.47 -3.25
C GLY A 138 8.37 -26.68 -3.03
N SER A 139 7.96 -26.75 -1.75
CA SER A 139 6.58 -27.06 -1.35
C SER A 139 5.66 -25.83 -1.21
N LEU A 140 6.17 -24.62 -1.45
CA LEU A 140 5.35 -23.41 -1.33
C LEU A 140 4.27 -23.36 -2.42
N GLN A 141 3.17 -22.69 -2.10
CA GLN A 141 2.21 -22.24 -3.10
C GLN A 141 2.69 -20.91 -3.70
N ARG A 142 2.33 -20.64 -4.96
CA ARG A 142 2.58 -19.36 -5.64
C ARG A 142 1.94 -18.23 -4.83
N VAL A 143 0.66 -18.41 -4.49
CA VAL A 143 -0.04 -17.65 -3.46
C VAL A 143 -0.72 -18.63 -2.51
N MET A 144 -0.41 -18.49 -1.23
CA MET A 144 -1.05 -19.17 -0.11
C MET A 144 -2.04 -18.20 0.56
N PRO A 145 -3.37 -18.37 0.37
CA PRO A 145 -4.38 -17.55 1.03
C PRO A 145 -4.14 -17.42 2.54
N GLY A 146 -4.22 -16.19 3.05
CA GLY A 146 -4.05 -15.87 4.46
C GLY A 146 -2.59 -15.82 4.93
N ASP A 147 -1.61 -16.20 4.11
CA ASP A 147 -0.21 -16.30 4.51
C ASP A 147 0.72 -15.66 3.45
N PRO A 148 0.92 -14.33 3.50
CA PRO A 148 1.81 -13.64 2.58
C PRO A 148 3.27 -14.08 2.74
N ASP A 149 3.72 -14.38 3.95
CA ASP A 149 5.12 -14.74 4.22
C ASP A 149 5.47 -16.14 3.69
N ASN A 150 4.49 -17.05 3.59
CA ASN A 150 4.64 -18.36 2.94
C ASN A 150 4.18 -18.40 1.47
N SER A 151 3.89 -17.24 0.88
CA SER A 151 3.58 -17.14 -0.55
C SER A 151 4.84 -16.92 -1.38
N ALA A 152 5.11 -17.83 -2.33
CA ALA A 152 6.29 -17.71 -3.20
C ALA A 152 6.32 -16.41 -4.02
N LEU A 153 5.16 -15.89 -4.42
CA LEU A 153 5.03 -14.60 -5.11
C LEU A 153 5.69 -13.47 -4.30
N VAL A 154 5.33 -13.33 -3.03
CA VAL A 154 5.86 -12.30 -2.13
C VAL A 154 7.37 -12.45 -1.96
N ARG A 155 7.84 -13.67 -1.70
CA ARG A 155 9.28 -13.97 -1.56
C ARG A 155 10.08 -13.59 -2.80
N LYS A 156 9.52 -13.79 -4.00
CA LYS A 156 10.18 -13.38 -5.25
C LYS A 156 10.17 -11.86 -5.45
N MET A 157 9.08 -11.16 -5.13
CA MET A 157 9.03 -9.69 -5.24
C MET A 157 9.99 -9.01 -4.25
N GLU A 158 10.12 -9.57 -3.04
CA GLU A 158 11.01 -9.09 -1.99
C GLU A 158 12.47 -9.58 -2.15
N GLY A 159 12.71 -10.57 -3.01
CA GLY A 159 14.04 -11.15 -3.23
C GLY A 159 14.57 -11.96 -2.05
N THR A 160 13.69 -12.43 -1.15
CA THR A 160 14.08 -13.12 0.08
C THR A 160 14.27 -14.63 -0.11
N ALA A 161 13.67 -15.23 -1.14
CA ALA A 161 13.83 -16.63 -1.50
C ALA A 161 13.31 -16.89 -2.93
N CYS A 162 13.21 -18.17 -3.32
CA CYS A 162 12.53 -18.60 -4.57
C CYS A 162 13.26 -18.28 -5.88
N GLY A 163 14.60 -18.24 -5.85
CA GLY A 163 15.44 -17.92 -7.01
C GLY A 163 15.58 -16.41 -7.20
N ASP A 164 15.78 -15.97 -8.44
CA ASP A 164 16.00 -14.55 -8.74
C ASP A 164 14.79 -13.68 -8.36
N ARG A 165 15.11 -12.50 -7.81
CA ARG A 165 14.14 -11.46 -7.47
C ARG A 165 13.37 -11.02 -8.71
N MET A 166 12.07 -10.83 -8.54
CA MET A 166 11.16 -10.38 -9.60
C MET A 166 10.77 -8.91 -9.39
N PRO A 167 10.66 -8.12 -10.49
CA PRO A 167 10.86 -8.52 -11.88
C PRO A 167 12.36 -8.70 -12.25
N THR A 168 12.73 -9.73 -13.03
CA THR A 168 14.15 -10.05 -13.31
C THR A 168 14.94 -8.95 -14.02
N GLY A 169 14.28 -8.10 -14.82
CA GLY A 169 14.92 -6.98 -15.49
C GLY A 169 15.06 -5.72 -14.63
N THR A 170 14.31 -5.65 -13.53
CA THR A 170 14.21 -4.49 -12.64
C THR A 170 13.99 -4.96 -11.18
N PRO A 171 14.97 -5.67 -10.58
CA PRO A 171 14.78 -6.32 -9.28
C PRO A 171 14.35 -5.36 -8.16
N GLU A 172 14.75 -4.08 -8.25
CA GLU A 172 14.42 -3.06 -7.25
C GLU A 172 13.06 -2.38 -7.47
N TYR A 173 12.27 -2.83 -8.46
CA TYR A 173 10.98 -2.20 -8.80
C TYR A 173 10.06 -2.06 -7.58
N PHE A 174 9.96 -3.11 -6.75
CA PHE A 174 9.13 -3.08 -5.55
C PHE A 174 9.76 -2.31 -4.38
N ASP A 175 11.07 -2.06 -4.39
CA ASP A 175 11.70 -1.15 -3.41
C ASP A 175 11.40 0.30 -3.75
N GLN A 176 11.31 0.61 -5.04
CA GLN A 176 10.91 1.92 -5.56
C GLN A 176 9.40 2.15 -5.45
N HIS A 177 8.61 1.07 -5.36
CA HIS A 177 7.15 1.10 -5.24
C HIS A 177 6.67 0.25 -4.06
N PRO A 178 7.07 0.56 -2.82
CA PRO A 178 6.83 -0.31 -1.66
C PRO A 178 5.34 -0.52 -1.38
N GLY A 179 4.49 0.47 -1.71
CA GLY A 179 3.04 0.36 -1.62
C GLY A 179 2.45 -0.80 -2.45
N LEU A 180 3.06 -1.14 -3.60
CA LEU A 180 2.58 -2.28 -4.41
C LEU A 180 2.86 -3.62 -3.73
N ASN A 181 3.92 -3.70 -2.93
CA ASN A 181 4.21 -4.88 -2.13
C ASN A 181 3.19 -5.03 -1.00
N ILE A 182 2.83 -3.92 -0.33
CA ILE A 182 1.75 -3.88 0.66
C ILE A 182 0.41 -4.30 0.05
N LEU A 183 0.10 -3.83 -1.15
CA LEU A 183 -1.14 -4.16 -1.87
C LEU A 183 -1.24 -5.68 -2.07
N VAL A 184 -0.22 -6.32 -2.65
CA VAL A 184 -0.25 -7.77 -2.87
C VAL A 184 -0.31 -8.54 -1.54
N ARG A 185 0.50 -8.15 -0.55
CA ARG A 185 0.51 -8.80 0.77
C ARG A 185 -0.85 -8.69 1.47
N SER A 186 -1.51 -7.56 1.36
CA SER A 186 -2.85 -7.32 1.95
C SER A 186 -3.92 -8.17 1.29
N TRP A 187 -3.92 -8.28 -0.05
CA TRP A 187 -4.82 -9.17 -0.77
C TRP A 187 -4.62 -10.64 -0.37
N ILE A 188 -3.36 -11.08 -0.25
CA ILE A 188 -3.05 -12.45 0.19
C ILE A 188 -3.53 -12.67 1.62
N LEU A 189 -3.21 -11.76 2.54
CA LEU A 189 -3.61 -11.84 3.95
C LEU A 189 -5.14 -11.87 4.12
N ALA A 190 -5.87 -11.17 3.25
CA ALA A 190 -7.34 -11.18 3.20
C ALA A 190 -7.94 -12.46 2.58
N GLY A 191 -7.12 -13.46 2.26
CA GLY A 191 -7.56 -14.75 1.74
C GLY A 191 -7.48 -14.88 0.21
N ALA A 192 -6.84 -13.93 -0.48
CA ALA A 192 -6.58 -13.99 -1.92
C ALA A 192 -7.85 -14.24 -2.77
N ALA A 193 -8.98 -13.63 -2.42
CA ALA A 193 -10.25 -13.81 -3.12
C ALA A 193 -10.18 -13.34 -4.59
N ASN A 194 -11.00 -13.95 -5.44
CA ASN A 194 -11.26 -13.51 -6.82
C ASN A 194 -12.61 -12.81 -6.83
N ASP A 195 -12.66 -11.54 -7.22
CA ASP A 195 -13.89 -10.75 -7.36
C ASP A 195 -14.41 -10.69 -8.80
#